data_AF-A0A3D2VL17-F1
#
_entry.id   AF-A0A3D2VL17-F1
#
_cell.length_a   1.000
_cell.length_b   1.000
_cell.length_c   1.000
_cell.angle_alpha   90.00
_cell.angle_beta   90.00
_cell.angle_gamma   90.00
#
_symmetry.space_group_name_H-M   'P 1'
#
loop_
_entity.id
_entity.type
_entity.pdbx_description
1 polymer ?
#
loop_
_entity_poly.entity_id
_entity_poly.type
_entity_poly.pdbx_seq_one_letter_code
_entity_poly.pdbx_strand_id
1 'polypeptide(L)'
;MGRPLCCGDGVTRARCAVADCHVRQSLTVMFDYRYGLPALPVLMLAGAIGVQALIDRRSKEPTAHHTHARVKRPAWAAPAALLVAVFALLSAAAQSPLVRNTSFETYVASGAELGRLGPPLDRARAVEDVPGVRQQSFVAGAIVSAENGGIVVPERYLAGIARAGGLKALGSPVGGELRTNYDSGLRYITFNQGVVFWSRLGGSRAVVGDIYTLWGQTKIRARLRDPLAWPVRAGDGSVSQRFRYGSVRIAPNGSSVITVDRNAPKAAS
;
A
#
# COMPACT_ATOMS: atom_id res chain seq x y z
N MET A 1 38.48 10.35 -4.44
CA MET A 1 37.86 10.88 -3.19
C MET A 1 36.83 11.95 -3.59
N GLY A 2 35.59 11.54 -3.88
CA GLY A 2 34.52 12.45 -4.30
C GLY A 2 33.48 12.59 -3.19
N ARG A 3 33.25 13.82 -2.72
CA ARG A 3 32.26 14.15 -1.68
C ARG A 3 30.85 14.13 -2.29
N PRO A 4 29.81 13.65 -1.57
CA PRO A 4 28.43 13.84 -2.00
C PRO A 4 28.02 15.29 -1.73
N LEU A 5 27.59 15.98 -2.79
CA LEU A 5 27.00 17.32 -2.77
C LEU A 5 25.56 17.22 -2.25
N CYS A 6 25.36 17.49 -0.96
CA CYS A 6 24.04 17.74 -0.38
C CYS A 6 24.08 19.04 0.43
N CYS A 7 24.19 20.17 -0.26
CA CYS A 7 23.82 21.52 0.20
C CYS A 7 24.06 22.49 -0.97
N GLY A 8 23.01 23.17 -1.45
CA GLY A 8 23.19 24.31 -2.35
C GLY A 8 23.75 25.50 -1.57
N ASP A 9 24.69 26.22 -2.17
CA ASP A 9 25.32 27.39 -1.58
C ASP A 9 24.28 28.45 -1.21
N GLY A 10 24.17 28.77 0.08
CA GLY A 10 23.37 29.91 0.56
C GLY A 10 22.46 29.67 1.77
N VAL A 11 22.34 28.45 2.30
CA VAL A 11 21.49 28.18 3.48
C VAL A 11 22.34 27.97 4.74
N THR A 12 22.10 28.78 5.76
CA THR A 12 22.80 28.74 7.05
C THR A 12 22.66 27.38 7.76
N ARG A 13 23.76 26.94 8.37
CA ARG A 13 24.01 25.62 9.02
C ARG A 13 22.96 25.13 10.02
N ALA A 14 21.99 25.94 10.40
CA ALA A 14 20.95 25.60 11.38
C ALA A 14 19.68 24.97 10.77
N ARG A 15 19.56 24.87 9.43
CA ARG A 15 18.37 24.30 8.74
C ARG A 15 18.64 23.03 7.92
N CYS A 16 19.72 22.30 8.22
CA CYS A 16 20.01 20.99 7.62
C CYS A 16 19.58 19.80 8.50
N ALA A 17 18.66 20.00 9.44
CA ALA A 17 17.98 18.92 10.13
C ALA A 17 16.63 18.69 9.46
N VAL A 18 16.35 17.44 9.08
CA VAL A 18 15.11 16.95 8.44
C VAL A 18 15.14 16.96 6.90
N ALA A 19 16.26 16.52 6.32
CA ALA A 19 16.24 15.90 5.00
C ALA A 19 16.74 14.46 5.17
N ASP A 20 15.80 13.56 5.40
CA ASP A 20 16.01 12.12 5.58
C ASP A 20 16.47 11.52 4.24
N CYS A 21 17.75 11.70 3.95
CA CYS A 21 18.44 11.14 2.80
C CYS A 21 18.81 9.69 3.12
N HIS A 22 17.80 8.81 3.20
CA HIS A 22 18.01 7.37 3.25
C HIS A 22 17.65 6.71 1.93
N VAL A 23 18.54 6.92 0.95
CA VAL A 23 18.80 5.92 -0.08
C VAL A 23 19.56 4.78 0.62
N ARG A 24 18.81 3.80 1.16
CA ARG A 24 19.34 2.45 1.34
C ARG A 24 18.63 1.55 0.34
N GLN A 25 19.32 1.30 -0.77
CA GLN A 25 19.12 0.08 -1.53
C GLN A 25 19.35 -1.09 -0.57
N SER A 26 18.29 -1.66 -0.04
CA SER A 26 18.37 -2.82 0.85
C SER A 26 17.73 -3.99 0.14
N LEU A 27 18.55 -4.95 -0.29
CA LEU A 27 18.17 -6.29 -0.76
C LEU A 27 17.39 -7.12 0.31
N THR A 28 16.98 -6.50 1.41
CA THR A 28 16.21 -7.07 2.51
C THR A 28 14.71 -6.73 2.49
N VAL A 29 14.19 -6.09 1.43
CA VAL A 29 12.73 -5.81 1.35
C VAL A 29 11.89 -7.09 1.19
N MET A 30 12.49 -8.22 0.79
CA MET A 30 11.74 -9.47 0.59
C MET A 30 11.35 -10.18 1.90
N PHE A 31 11.90 -9.75 3.04
CA PHE A 31 11.47 -10.21 4.35
C PHE A 31 11.18 -9.00 5.21
N ASP A 32 9.96 -8.46 5.07
CA ASP A 32 9.32 -7.86 6.23
C ASP A 32 9.36 -8.95 7.32
N TYR A 33 10.10 -8.71 8.40
CA TYR A 33 10.62 -9.68 9.37
C TYR A 33 9.55 -10.47 10.15
N ARG A 34 8.30 -10.44 9.68
CA ARG A 34 7.11 -11.00 10.31
C ARG A 34 6.93 -12.50 10.10
N TYR A 35 7.73 -13.15 9.24
CA TYR A 35 7.64 -14.59 8.96
C TYR A 35 8.67 -15.47 9.68
N GLY A 36 9.67 -14.88 10.35
CA GLY A 36 10.72 -15.64 11.04
C GLY A 36 10.47 -15.90 12.53
N LEU A 37 9.46 -15.26 13.12
CA LEU A 37 9.29 -15.21 14.58
C LEU A 37 8.75 -16.47 15.27
N PRO A 38 8.06 -17.45 14.64
CA PRO A 38 7.92 -18.75 15.27
C PRO A 38 9.16 -19.64 15.03
N ALA A 39 9.86 -19.48 13.90
CA ALA A 39 10.95 -20.38 13.54
C ALA A 39 12.24 -20.10 14.32
N LEU A 40 12.63 -18.83 14.50
CA LEU A 40 13.87 -18.46 15.20
C LEU A 40 13.89 -18.84 16.68
N PRO A 41 12.88 -18.53 17.50
CA PRO A 41 12.87 -18.98 18.90
C PRO A 41 12.73 -20.51 19.00
N VAL A 42 12.02 -21.17 18.07
CA VAL A 42 11.95 -22.64 18.03
C VAL A 42 13.29 -23.26 17.63
N LEU A 43 14.01 -22.69 16.67
CA LEU A 43 15.36 -23.11 16.27
C LEU A 43 16.39 -22.82 17.36
N MET A 44 16.29 -21.69 18.05
CA MET A 44 17.12 -21.36 19.22
C MET A 44 16.86 -22.35 20.36
N LEU A 45 15.60 -22.69 20.63
CA LEU A 45 15.22 -23.68 21.64
C LEU A 45 15.69 -25.09 21.25
N ALA A 46 15.46 -25.51 20.00
CA ALA A 46 15.91 -26.80 19.48
C ALA A 46 17.44 -26.90 19.45
N GLY A 47 18.12 -25.81 19.09
CA GLY A 47 19.58 -25.69 19.14
C GLY A 47 20.10 -25.77 20.58
N ALA A 48 19.47 -25.07 21.53
CA ALA A 48 19.82 -25.16 22.94
C ALA A 48 19.63 -26.57 23.51
N ILE A 49 18.53 -27.24 23.17
CA ILE A 49 18.26 -28.64 23.54
C ILE A 49 19.30 -29.58 22.91
N GLY A 50 19.63 -29.39 21.63
CA GLY A 50 20.62 -30.21 20.91
C GLY A 50 22.04 -30.04 21.45
N VAL A 51 22.46 -28.81 21.75
CA VAL A 51 23.75 -28.52 22.40
C VAL A 51 23.81 -29.16 23.79
N GLN A 52 22.72 -29.09 24.55
CA GLN A 52 22.65 -29.72 25.88
C GLN A 52 22.79 -31.25 25.79
N ALA A 53 22.13 -31.89 24.82
CA ALA A 53 22.24 -33.33 24.59
C ALA A 53 23.66 -33.76 24.15
N LEU A 54 24.35 -32.92 23.39
CA LEU A 54 25.75 -33.14 22.98
C LEU A 54 26.72 -33.04 24.16
N ILE A 55 26.54 -32.05 25.03
CA ILE A 55 27.34 -31.89 26.27
C ILE A 55 27.16 -33.13 27.17
N ASP A 56 25.92 -33.59 27.35
CA ASP A 56 25.63 -34.79 28.15
C ASP A 56 26.25 -36.06 27.54
N ARG A 57 26.29 -36.20 26.20
CA ARG A 57 26.99 -37.32 25.54
C ARG A 57 28.51 -37.26 25.73
N ARG A 58 29.12 -36.08 25.60
CA ARG A 58 30.57 -35.88 25.79
C ARG A 58 31.02 -36.22 27.22
N SER A 59 30.13 -36.03 28.21
CA SER A 59 30.40 -36.41 29.61
C SER A 59 30.46 -37.92 29.87
N LYS A 60 30.03 -38.76 28.91
CA LYS A 60 30.04 -40.22 29.04
C LYS A 60 31.27 -40.89 28.40
N GLU A 61 32.11 -40.15 27.70
CA GLU A 61 33.33 -40.69 27.10
C GLU A 61 34.40 -40.88 28.20
N PRO A 62 34.97 -42.08 28.37
CA PRO A 62 35.82 -42.40 29.51
C PRO A 62 37.24 -41.87 29.28
N THR A 63 37.42 -40.55 29.34
CA THR A 63 38.76 -39.95 29.47
C THR A 63 39.09 -39.75 30.94
N ALA A 64 40.19 -40.39 31.36
CA ALA A 64 41.02 -40.24 32.55
C ALA A 64 40.49 -39.41 33.74
N HIS A 65 40.73 -39.95 34.94
CA HIS A 65 40.31 -39.46 36.26
C HIS A 65 40.51 -37.95 36.50
N HIS A 66 39.50 -37.17 36.18
CA HIS A 66 39.19 -35.93 36.91
C HIS A 66 37.84 -36.14 37.58
N THR A 67 37.85 -36.17 38.92
CA THR A 67 36.65 -36.19 39.77
C THR A 67 35.91 -34.85 39.63
N HIS A 68 35.22 -34.67 38.51
CA HIS A 68 34.22 -33.63 38.39
C HIS A 68 33.03 -34.04 39.23
N ALA A 69 32.86 -33.39 40.39
CA ALA A 69 31.66 -33.50 41.19
C ALA A 69 30.45 -33.20 40.29
N ARG A 70 29.61 -34.21 40.02
CA ARG A 70 28.41 -34.07 39.21
C ARG A 70 27.44 -33.18 39.99
N VAL A 71 27.46 -31.88 39.69
CA VAL A 71 26.55 -30.89 40.28
C VAL A 71 25.12 -31.32 39.96
N LYS A 72 24.39 -31.83 40.95
CA LYS A 72 22.98 -32.18 40.80
C LYS A 72 22.22 -30.91 40.48
N ARG A 73 21.67 -30.81 39.28
CA ARG A 73 20.77 -29.70 38.93
C ARG A 73 19.61 -29.71 39.92
N PRO A 74 19.30 -28.59 40.58
CA PRO A 74 18.23 -28.56 41.55
C PRO A 74 16.89 -28.73 40.83
N ALA A 75 15.93 -29.40 41.47
CA ALA A 75 14.65 -29.78 40.86
C ALA A 75 13.84 -28.57 40.33
N TRP A 76 14.12 -27.37 40.82
CA TRP A 76 13.48 -26.12 40.39
C TRP A 76 14.06 -25.52 39.11
N ALA A 77 15.23 -25.96 38.63
CA ALA A 77 15.88 -25.35 37.47
C ALA A 77 15.08 -25.52 36.17
N ALA A 78 14.47 -26.69 35.97
CA ALA A 78 13.63 -26.97 34.81
C ALA A 78 12.33 -26.14 34.79
N PRO A 79 11.51 -26.09 35.86
CA PRO A 79 10.32 -25.25 35.87
C PRO A 79 10.64 -23.75 35.81
N ALA A 80 11.77 -23.29 36.38
CA ALA A 80 12.20 -21.90 36.26
C ALA A 80 12.56 -21.52 34.81
N ALA A 81 13.29 -22.39 34.10
CA ALA A 81 13.62 -22.18 32.69
C ALA A 81 12.36 -22.14 31.80
N LEU A 82 11.39 -23.00 32.08
CA LEU A 82 10.10 -23.01 31.37
C LEU A 82 9.33 -21.70 31.61
N LEU A 83 9.27 -21.23 32.86
CA LEU A 83 8.61 -19.96 33.21
C LEU A 83 9.25 -18.76 32.51
N VAL A 84 10.59 -18.70 32.45
CA VAL A 84 11.30 -17.65 31.72
C VAL A 84 11.00 -17.70 30.22
N ALA A 85 10.97 -18.90 29.63
CA ALA A 85 10.63 -19.05 28.21
C ALA A 85 9.19 -18.62 27.91
N VAL A 86 8.22 -19.02 28.74
CA VAL A 86 6.81 -18.61 28.61
C VAL A 86 6.66 -17.10 28.80
N PHE A 87 7.33 -16.51 29.80
CA PHE A 87 7.31 -15.07 30.02
C PHE A 87 7.91 -14.29 28.85
N ALA A 88 9.01 -14.78 28.27
CA ALA A 88 9.62 -14.19 27.08
C ALA A 88 8.68 -14.25 25.86
N LEU A 89 8.00 -15.38 25.64
CA LEU A 89 7.02 -15.55 24.57
C LEU A 89 5.79 -14.64 24.74
N LEU A 90 5.24 -14.58 25.96
CA LEU A 90 4.11 -13.69 26.27
C LEU A 90 4.48 -12.23 26.11
N SER A 91 5.69 -11.84 26.56
CA SER A 91 6.20 -10.49 26.40
C SER A 91 6.38 -10.13 24.92
N ALA A 92 6.91 -11.05 24.11
CA ALA A 92 7.08 -10.84 22.67
C ALA A 92 5.73 -10.72 21.94
N ALA A 93 4.73 -11.52 22.32
CA ALA A 93 3.38 -11.45 21.79
C ALA A 93 2.68 -10.14 22.17
N ALA A 94 2.81 -9.69 23.42
CA ALA A 94 2.25 -8.42 23.89
C ALA A 94 2.87 -7.21 23.19
N GLN A 95 4.17 -7.26 22.87
CA GLN A 95 4.89 -6.22 22.14
C GLN A 95 4.67 -6.25 20.62
N SER A 96 4.09 -7.33 20.10
CA SER A 96 3.89 -7.53 18.66
C SER A 96 2.42 -7.77 18.33
N PRO A 97 1.52 -6.78 18.50
CA PRO A 97 0.13 -6.95 18.14
C PRO A 97 0.02 -7.36 16.66
N LEU A 98 -0.76 -8.42 16.40
CA LEU A 98 -1.09 -8.89 15.06
C LEU A 98 -2.02 -7.88 14.39
N VAL A 99 -1.44 -6.79 13.90
CA VAL A 99 -2.16 -5.80 13.09
C VAL A 99 -2.40 -6.39 11.71
N ARG A 100 -3.68 -6.47 11.33
CA ARG A 100 -4.14 -6.85 10.00
C ARG A 100 -3.43 -6.02 8.93
N ASN A 101 -2.88 -6.68 7.91
CA ASN A 101 -2.20 -6.00 6.81
C ASN A 101 -3.00 -6.19 5.51
N THR A 102 -3.89 -5.24 5.24
CA THR A 102 -4.78 -5.29 4.07
C THR A 102 -4.02 -5.17 2.75
N SER A 103 -2.91 -4.44 2.71
CA SER A 103 -2.02 -4.42 1.52
C SER A 103 -1.49 -5.82 1.19
N PHE A 104 -1.00 -6.53 2.21
CA PHE A 104 -0.44 -7.88 2.02
C PHE A 104 -1.52 -8.91 1.67
N GLU A 105 -2.69 -8.86 2.32
CA GLU A 105 -3.81 -9.72 1.96
C GLU A 105 -4.22 -9.55 0.50
N THR A 106 -4.35 -8.31 0.03
CA THR A 106 -4.64 -8.02 -1.38
C THR A 106 -3.52 -8.51 -2.29
N TYR A 107 -2.26 -8.38 -1.88
CA TYR A 107 -1.12 -8.86 -2.66
C TYR A 107 -1.15 -10.37 -2.87
N VAL A 108 -1.32 -11.14 -1.79
CA VAL A 108 -1.45 -12.60 -1.85
C VAL A 108 -2.67 -13.02 -2.66
N ALA A 109 -3.82 -12.38 -2.45
CA ALA A 109 -5.03 -12.66 -3.21
C ALA A 109 -4.87 -12.38 -4.72
N SER A 110 -3.93 -11.50 -5.11
CA SER A 110 -3.61 -11.20 -6.51
C SER A 110 -2.57 -12.13 -7.14
N GLY A 111 -2.12 -13.17 -6.41
CA GLY A 111 -1.11 -14.13 -6.87
C GLY A 111 0.32 -13.80 -6.45
N ALA A 112 0.51 -12.79 -5.60
CA ALA A 112 1.82 -12.34 -5.10
C ALA A 112 2.85 -12.15 -6.24
N GLU A 113 4.09 -12.61 -6.04
CA GLU A 113 5.22 -12.47 -6.96
C GLU A 113 4.97 -13.09 -8.34
N LEU A 114 4.15 -14.14 -8.39
CA LEU A 114 3.78 -14.84 -9.63
C LEU A 114 2.54 -14.23 -10.29
N GLY A 115 1.88 -13.29 -9.59
CA GLY A 115 0.72 -12.57 -10.05
C GLY A 115 1.05 -11.50 -11.07
N ARG A 116 0.01 -10.89 -11.63
CA ARG A 116 0.15 -9.82 -12.63
C ARG A 116 0.81 -8.56 -12.09
N LEU A 117 0.86 -8.39 -10.77
CA LEU A 117 1.39 -7.20 -10.12
C LEU A 117 2.93 -7.22 -10.02
N GLY A 118 3.51 -8.43 -9.90
CA GLY A 118 4.93 -8.65 -9.71
C GLY A 118 5.43 -8.20 -8.34
N PRO A 119 6.76 -8.14 -8.13
CA PRO A 119 7.36 -7.81 -6.84
C PRO A 119 7.03 -6.39 -6.37
N PRO A 120 6.98 -6.18 -5.03
CA PRO A 120 6.91 -4.85 -4.45
C PRO A 120 8.20 -4.09 -4.72
N LEU A 121 8.06 -2.81 -5.08
CA LEU A 121 9.17 -1.89 -5.31
C LEU A 121 9.53 -1.10 -4.05
N ASP A 122 8.52 -0.87 -3.20
CA ASP A 122 8.67 -0.13 -1.96
C ASP A 122 7.82 -0.75 -0.84
N ARG A 123 7.92 -0.16 0.35
CA ARG A 123 7.02 -0.48 1.47
C ARG A 123 5.76 0.36 1.37
N ALA A 124 4.64 -0.19 1.85
CA ALA A 124 3.40 0.55 1.98
C ALA A 124 3.59 1.82 2.82
N ARG A 125 3.30 2.99 2.25
CA ARG A 125 3.41 4.31 2.89
C ARG A 125 2.03 4.91 3.11
N ALA A 126 1.87 5.64 4.21
CA ALA A 126 0.65 6.40 4.44
C ALA A 126 0.49 7.47 3.34
N VAL A 127 -0.73 7.67 2.89
CA VAL A 127 -1.08 8.73 1.95
C VAL A 127 -1.32 10.01 2.74
N GLU A 128 -0.64 11.09 2.35
CA GLU A 128 -0.81 12.40 2.96
C GLU A 128 -2.27 12.89 2.84
N ASP A 129 -2.80 13.48 3.91
CA ASP A 129 -4.17 14.00 4.01
C ASP A 129 -5.30 13.00 3.74
N VAL A 130 -5.02 11.69 3.75
CA VAL A 130 -6.04 10.63 3.63
C VAL A 130 -5.86 9.60 4.77
N PRO A 131 -6.52 9.82 5.92
CA PRO A 131 -6.39 8.96 7.09
C PRO A 131 -6.70 7.49 6.80
N GLY A 132 -5.88 6.59 7.35
CA GLY A 132 -6.07 5.15 7.23
C GLY A 132 -5.75 4.56 5.85
N VAL A 133 -5.39 5.39 4.85
CA VAL A 133 -5.03 4.92 3.52
C VAL A 133 -3.51 4.80 3.39
N ARG A 134 -3.08 3.67 2.83
CA ARG A 134 -1.70 3.40 2.47
C ARG A 134 -1.60 3.04 1.00
N GLN A 135 -0.48 3.39 0.38
CA GLN A 135 -0.15 3.00 -0.99
C GLN A 135 1.19 2.29 -0.99
N GLN A 136 1.27 1.19 -1.74
CA GLN A 136 2.50 0.45 -2.01
C GLN A 136 2.67 0.29 -3.53
N SER A 137 3.88 0.50 -4.02
CA SER A 137 4.23 0.41 -5.44
C SER A 137 4.75 -0.99 -5.77
N PHE A 138 4.40 -1.46 -6.96
CA PHE A 138 4.79 -2.75 -7.51
C PHE A 138 5.20 -2.59 -8.98
N VAL A 139 5.84 -3.61 -9.55
CA VAL A 139 6.33 -3.57 -10.95
C VAL A 139 5.24 -3.20 -11.95
N ALA A 140 4.04 -3.76 -11.82
CA ALA A 140 2.95 -3.57 -12.79
C ALA A 140 1.76 -2.78 -12.23
N GLY A 141 1.96 -2.01 -11.16
CA GLY A 141 0.90 -1.20 -10.56
C GLY A 141 1.16 -0.79 -9.12
N ALA A 142 0.09 -0.61 -8.37
CA ALA A 142 0.12 -0.30 -6.96
C ALA A 142 -0.97 -1.07 -6.21
N ILE A 143 -0.80 -1.24 -4.91
CA ILE A 143 -1.91 -1.56 -4.01
C ILE A 143 -2.23 -0.32 -3.21
N VAL A 144 -3.52 0.02 -3.17
CA VAL A 144 -4.04 1.04 -2.28
C VAL A 144 -4.90 0.33 -1.24
N SER A 145 -4.52 0.46 0.02
CA SER A 145 -5.16 -0.24 1.13
C SER A 145 -5.73 0.73 2.16
N ALA A 146 -6.94 0.44 2.61
CA ALA A 146 -7.59 1.08 3.74
C ALA A 146 -7.84 0.05 4.87
N GLU A 147 -8.41 0.50 5.99
CA GLU A 147 -8.74 -0.36 7.14
C GLU A 147 -9.61 -1.57 6.75
N ASN A 148 -10.60 -1.33 5.88
CA ASN A 148 -11.58 -2.33 5.49
C ASN A 148 -11.12 -3.25 4.34
N GLY A 149 -9.96 -2.97 3.72
CA GLY A 149 -9.44 -3.78 2.61
C GLY A 149 -8.57 -2.99 1.65
N GLY A 150 -7.90 -3.69 0.74
CA GLY A 150 -7.09 -3.09 -0.31
C GLY A 150 -7.53 -3.48 -1.72
N ILE A 151 -7.22 -2.62 -2.68
CA ILE A 151 -7.48 -2.83 -4.09
C ILE A 151 -6.17 -2.81 -4.88
N VAL A 152 -6.11 -3.62 -5.92
CA VAL A 152 -5.06 -3.54 -6.94
C VAL A 152 -5.40 -2.39 -7.89
N VAL A 153 -4.45 -1.48 -8.08
CA VAL A 153 -4.48 -0.40 -9.05
C VAL A 153 -3.46 -0.70 -10.13
N PRO A 154 -3.87 -1.20 -11.31
CA PRO A 154 -2.93 -1.49 -12.38
C PRO A 154 -2.23 -0.23 -12.88
N GLU A 155 -1.00 -0.39 -13.39
CA GLU A 155 -0.13 0.71 -13.86
C GLU A 155 -0.85 1.73 -14.76
N ARG A 156 -1.73 1.24 -15.64
CA ARG A 156 -2.52 2.05 -16.59
C ARG A 156 -3.40 3.14 -15.94
N TYR A 157 -3.66 3.05 -14.64
CA TYR A 157 -4.39 4.06 -13.87
C TYR A 157 -3.49 5.07 -13.15
N LEU A 158 -2.22 4.75 -12.91
CA LEU A 158 -1.35 5.54 -12.03
C LEU A 158 -1.11 6.96 -12.56
N ALA A 159 -0.85 7.10 -13.86
CA ALA A 159 -0.72 8.42 -14.49
C ALA A 159 -2.02 9.25 -14.39
N GLY A 160 -3.17 8.60 -14.51
CA GLY A 160 -4.47 9.23 -14.32
C GLY A 160 -4.69 9.67 -12.88
N ILE A 161 -4.38 8.82 -11.91
CA ILE A 161 -4.46 9.14 -10.49
C ILE A 161 -3.56 10.34 -10.16
N ALA A 162 -2.32 10.34 -10.62
CA ALA A 162 -1.40 11.46 -10.42
C ALA A 162 -1.96 12.77 -11.01
N ARG A 163 -2.45 12.72 -12.26
CA ARG A 163 -3.06 13.88 -12.93
C ARG A 163 -4.33 14.39 -12.24
N ALA A 164 -5.06 13.51 -11.57
CA ALA A 164 -6.25 13.87 -10.80
C ALA A 164 -5.93 14.59 -9.47
N GLY A 165 -4.65 14.74 -9.11
CA GLY A 165 -4.21 15.26 -7.81
C GLY A 165 -3.82 14.16 -6.81
N GLY A 166 -3.62 12.93 -7.30
CA GLY A 166 -3.25 11.78 -6.49
C GLY A 166 -4.39 11.26 -5.61
N LEU A 167 -4.04 10.37 -4.68
CA LEU A 167 -4.99 9.84 -3.71
C LEU A 167 -5.50 10.92 -2.74
N LYS A 168 -4.79 12.03 -2.55
CA LYS A 168 -5.28 13.19 -1.78
C LYS A 168 -6.58 13.76 -2.36
N ALA A 169 -6.72 13.79 -3.69
CA ALA A 169 -7.93 14.27 -4.36
C ALA A 169 -9.02 13.20 -4.50
N LEU A 170 -8.63 11.93 -4.62
CA LEU A 170 -9.55 10.80 -4.84
C LEU A 170 -10.05 10.16 -3.55
N GLY A 171 -9.25 10.21 -2.49
CA GLY A 171 -9.44 9.61 -1.18
C GLY A 171 -9.35 8.08 -1.18
N SER A 172 -10.13 7.44 -0.31
CA SER A 172 -10.05 6.01 -0.02
C SER A 172 -10.62 5.14 -1.14
N PRO A 173 -10.03 3.96 -1.39
CA PRO A 173 -10.55 3.02 -2.39
C PRO A 173 -11.90 2.46 -1.95
N VAL A 174 -12.85 2.36 -2.89
CA VAL A 174 -14.18 1.77 -2.64
C VAL A 174 -14.30 0.39 -3.27
N GLY A 175 -13.67 0.17 -4.43
CA GLY A 175 -13.70 -1.11 -5.12
C GLY A 175 -12.64 -1.23 -6.20
N GLY A 176 -12.36 -2.48 -6.58
CA GLY A 176 -11.42 -2.80 -7.65
C GLY A 176 -11.91 -2.37 -9.04
N GLU A 177 -11.16 -2.73 -10.06
CA GLU A 177 -11.47 -2.37 -11.44
C GLU A 177 -12.75 -3.04 -11.95
N LEU A 178 -13.67 -2.23 -12.46
CA LEU A 178 -14.91 -2.68 -13.08
C LEU A 178 -15.02 -2.18 -14.51
N ARG A 179 -15.84 -2.85 -15.32
CA ARG A 179 -16.20 -2.39 -16.67
C ARG A 179 -17.49 -1.57 -16.58
N THR A 180 -17.57 -0.48 -17.34
CA THR A 180 -18.82 0.29 -17.45
C THR A 180 -19.91 -0.51 -18.18
N ASN A 181 -21.17 -0.24 -17.87
CA ASN A 181 -22.35 -0.91 -18.43
C ASN A 181 -22.90 -0.21 -19.70
N TYR A 182 -22.12 0.69 -20.32
CA TYR A 182 -22.54 1.50 -21.47
C TYR A 182 -21.86 1.13 -22.79
N ASP A 183 -21.29 -0.07 -22.89
CA ASP A 183 -20.58 -0.60 -24.08
C ASP A 183 -19.59 0.38 -24.71
N SER A 184 -18.88 1.14 -23.86
CA SER A 184 -17.85 2.08 -24.29
C SER A 184 -16.45 1.50 -24.25
N GLY A 185 -16.28 0.27 -23.72
CA GLY A 185 -14.98 -0.33 -23.46
C GLY A 185 -14.22 0.31 -22.30
N LEU A 186 -14.79 1.31 -21.62
CA LEU A 186 -14.19 1.94 -20.45
C LEU A 186 -14.22 1.02 -19.24
N ARG A 187 -13.15 1.09 -18.48
CA ARG A 187 -13.01 0.45 -17.18
C ARG A 187 -12.69 1.50 -16.14
N TYR A 188 -13.08 1.29 -14.90
CA TYR A 188 -12.90 2.30 -13.87
C TYR A 188 -12.58 1.71 -12.49
N ILE A 189 -11.94 2.53 -11.67
CA ILE A 189 -11.73 2.32 -10.25
C ILE A 189 -12.41 3.46 -9.50
N THR A 190 -13.19 3.11 -8.48
CA THR A 190 -13.94 4.07 -7.67
C THR A 190 -13.20 4.34 -6.37
N PHE A 191 -13.07 5.62 -6.05
CA PHE A 191 -12.64 6.14 -4.76
C PHE A 191 -13.79 6.96 -4.16
N ASN A 192 -13.71 7.27 -2.87
CA ASN A 192 -14.79 7.98 -2.18
C ASN A 192 -15.02 9.42 -2.71
N GLN A 193 -13.97 10.11 -3.17
CA GLN A 193 -14.02 11.49 -3.70
C GLN A 193 -13.82 11.57 -5.23
N GLY A 194 -13.80 10.43 -5.93
CA GLY A 194 -13.70 10.45 -7.38
C GLY A 194 -13.62 9.08 -8.03
N VAL A 195 -13.62 9.08 -9.36
CA VAL A 195 -13.53 7.87 -10.18
C VAL A 195 -12.50 8.08 -11.27
N VAL A 196 -11.61 7.10 -11.45
CA VAL A 196 -10.64 7.09 -12.54
C VAL A 196 -11.05 6.04 -13.55
N PHE A 197 -11.21 6.47 -14.79
CA PHE A 197 -11.52 5.65 -15.95
C PHE A 197 -10.27 5.42 -16.80
N TRP A 198 -10.26 4.31 -17.51
CA TRP A 198 -9.25 3.96 -18.50
C TRP A 198 -9.89 3.24 -19.69
N SER A 199 -9.36 3.52 -20.88
CA SER A 199 -9.63 2.76 -22.10
C SER A 199 -8.34 2.62 -22.91
N ARG A 200 -8.26 1.58 -23.75
CA ARG A 200 -7.07 1.32 -24.57
C ARG A 200 -6.74 2.48 -25.51
N LEU A 201 -7.76 3.08 -26.14
CA LEU A 201 -7.57 4.13 -27.14
C LEU A 201 -7.56 5.53 -26.51
N GLY A 202 -8.40 5.76 -25.50
CA GLY A 202 -8.56 7.07 -24.87
C GLY A 202 -7.67 7.34 -23.65
N GLY A 203 -6.88 6.36 -23.21
CA GLY A 203 -6.06 6.45 -22.00
C GLY A 203 -6.88 6.66 -20.73
N SER A 204 -6.23 7.19 -19.68
CA SER A 204 -6.85 7.48 -18.39
C SER A 204 -7.56 8.83 -18.37
N ARG A 205 -8.71 8.91 -17.69
CA ARG A 205 -9.48 10.13 -17.42
C ARG A 205 -10.19 10.03 -16.09
N ALA A 206 -10.28 11.10 -15.30
CA ALA A 206 -10.96 11.06 -14.00
C ALA A 206 -12.12 12.05 -13.92
N VAL A 207 -13.05 11.77 -13.01
CA VAL A 207 -14.09 12.68 -12.55
C VAL A 207 -13.86 12.88 -11.05
N VAL A 208 -13.56 14.12 -10.65
CA VAL A 208 -13.12 14.49 -9.29
C VAL A 208 -13.71 15.85 -8.86
N GLY A 209 -13.64 16.15 -7.56
CA GLY A 209 -14.07 17.43 -6.99
C GLY A 209 -15.57 17.71 -7.18
N ASP A 210 -15.95 18.96 -7.33
CA ASP A 210 -17.37 19.38 -7.44
C ASP A 210 -18.10 18.74 -8.63
N ILE A 211 -17.37 18.46 -9.72
CA ILE A 211 -17.93 17.75 -10.86
C ILE A 211 -18.29 16.32 -10.45
N TYR A 212 -17.46 15.63 -9.65
CA TYR A 212 -17.79 14.31 -9.12
C TYR A 212 -18.98 14.37 -8.15
N THR A 213 -19.08 15.38 -7.29
CA THR A 213 -20.23 15.57 -6.39
C THR A 213 -21.55 15.66 -7.16
N LEU A 214 -21.56 16.32 -8.32
CA LEU A 214 -22.75 16.45 -9.17
C LEU A 214 -22.97 15.24 -10.07
N TRP A 215 -21.97 14.84 -10.85
CA TRP A 215 -22.06 13.73 -11.79
C TRP A 215 -22.22 12.38 -11.08
N GLY A 216 -21.64 12.22 -9.89
CA GLY A 216 -21.71 11.00 -9.09
C GLY A 216 -23.12 10.65 -8.61
N GLN A 217 -24.05 11.61 -8.63
CA GLN A 217 -25.46 11.35 -8.35
C GLN A 217 -26.05 10.39 -9.38
N THR A 218 -26.68 9.30 -8.93
CA THR A 218 -27.18 8.21 -9.78
C THR A 218 -27.99 8.69 -10.98
N LYS A 219 -28.89 9.66 -10.79
CA LYS A 219 -29.73 10.22 -11.86
C LYS A 219 -28.92 11.00 -12.89
N ILE A 220 -27.92 11.77 -12.47
CA ILE A 220 -27.08 12.57 -13.37
C ILE A 220 -26.10 11.65 -14.11
N ARG A 221 -25.44 10.72 -13.40
CA ARG A 221 -24.57 9.70 -13.98
C ARG A 221 -25.28 8.92 -15.09
N ALA A 222 -26.51 8.47 -14.84
CA ALA A 222 -27.30 7.74 -15.83
C ALA A 222 -27.63 8.56 -17.08
N ARG A 223 -27.85 9.88 -16.93
CA ARG A 223 -28.17 10.79 -18.04
C ARG A 223 -26.94 11.14 -18.88
N LEU A 224 -25.84 11.50 -18.24
CA LEU A 224 -24.61 11.96 -18.92
C LEU A 224 -23.72 10.80 -19.39
N ARG A 225 -23.75 9.68 -18.67
CA ARG A 225 -22.93 8.47 -18.84
C ARG A 225 -21.43 8.73 -18.67
N ASP A 226 -20.60 8.07 -19.47
CA ASP A 226 -19.16 8.02 -19.32
C ASP A 226 -18.48 9.37 -19.66
N PRO A 227 -17.38 9.72 -18.97
CA PRO A 227 -16.57 10.88 -19.31
C PRO A 227 -15.83 10.66 -20.63
N LEU A 228 -15.78 11.70 -21.45
CA LEU A 228 -15.04 11.68 -22.72
C LEU A 228 -13.65 12.30 -22.59
N ALA A 229 -13.47 13.22 -21.66
CA ALA A 229 -12.24 13.98 -21.48
C ALA A 229 -11.98 14.30 -20.00
N TRP A 230 -10.78 14.82 -19.73
CA TRP A 230 -10.46 15.44 -18.45
C TRP A 230 -11.28 16.72 -18.23
N PRO A 231 -11.55 17.12 -16.97
CA PRO A 231 -12.02 18.46 -16.67
C PRO A 231 -11.03 19.50 -17.18
N VAL A 232 -11.55 20.57 -17.78
CA VAL A 232 -10.81 21.70 -18.32
C VAL A 232 -11.18 22.93 -17.51
N ARG A 233 -10.16 23.65 -17.03
CA ARG A 233 -10.33 24.94 -16.37
C ARG A 233 -10.23 26.04 -17.41
N ALA A 234 -11.26 26.86 -17.52
CA ALA A 234 -11.28 28.04 -18.39
C ALA A 234 -10.62 29.24 -17.70
N GLY A 235 -10.27 30.26 -18.48
CA GLY A 235 -9.60 31.46 -17.98
C GLY A 235 -10.44 32.29 -17.01
N ASP A 236 -11.77 32.17 -17.09
CA ASP A 236 -12.72 32.75 -16.12
C ASP A 236 -12.73 32.00 -14.77
N GLY A 237 -11.94 30.94 -14.63
CA GLY A 237 -11.87 30.09 -13.45
C GLY A 237 -12.93 28.99 -13.40
N SER A 238 -13.84 28.92 -14.37
CA SER A 238 -14.83 27.84 -14.45
C SER A 238 -14.18 26.51 -14.81
N VAL A 239 -14.73 25.41 -14.31
CA VAL A 239 -14.27 24.05 -14.63
C VAL A 239 -15.37 23.32 -15.37
N SER A 240 -15.07 22.77 -16.54
CA SER A 240 -16.04 22.02 -17.34
C SER A 240 -15.52 20.64 -17.71
N GLN A 241 -16.41 19.66 -17.78
CA GLN A 241 -16.08 18.32 -18.24
C GLN A 241 -17.15 17.79 -19.19
N ARG A 242 -16.70 17.17 -20.28
CA ARG A 242 -17.57 16.54 -21.27
C ARG A 242 -17.80 15.07 -20.97
N PHE A 243 -19.05 14.66 -21.15
CA PHE A 243 -19.55 13.30 -21.02
C PHE A 243 -20.22 12.89 -22.33
N ARG A 244 -20.55 11.61 -22.47
CA ARG A 244 -21.12 11.07 -23.71
C ARG A 244 -22.38 11.81 -24.17
N TYR A 245 -23.27 12.16 -23.26
CA TYR A 245 -24.55 12.81 -23.57
C TYR A 245 -24.69 14.18 -22.91
N GLY A 246 -23.60 14.95 -22.85
CA GLY A 246 -23.64 16.31 -22.33
C GLY A 246 -22.37 16.77 -21.62
N SER A 247 -22.51 17.79 -20.78
CA SER A 247 -21.40 18.37 -20.04
C SER A 247 -21.83 18.91 -18.69
N VAL A 248 -20.88 18.94 -17.76
CA VAL A 248 -21.02 19.67 -16.49
C VAL A 248 -20.07 20.85 -16.53
N ARG A 249 -20.54 22.03 -16.12
CA ARG A 249 -19.70 23.20 -15.90
C ARG A 249 -19.96 23.78 -14.52
N ILE A 250 -18.90 24.03 -13.76
CA ILE A 250 -18.91 24.69 -12.45
C ILE A 250 -18.27 26.06 -12.61
N ALA A 251 -18.99 27.12 -12.29
CA ALA A 251 -18.47 28.48 -12.25
C ALA A 251 -17.62 28.70 -10.98
N PRO A 252 -16.75 29.72 -10.96
CA PRO A 252 -15.92 30.02 -9.77
C PRO A 252 -16.73 30.31 -8.51
N ASN A 253 -17.95 30.84 -8.67
CA ASN A 253 -18.88 31.11 -7.57
C ASN A 253 -19.63 29.85 -7.08
N GLY A 254 -19.27 28.65 -7.56
CA GLY A 254 -19.91 27.38 -7.23
C GLY A 254 -21.19 27.07 -8.01
N SER A 255 -21.70 27.99 -8.84
CA SER A 255 -22.90 27.73 -9.65
C SER A 255 -22.60 26.65 -10.69
N SER A 256 -23.48 25.65 -10.78
CA SER A 256 -23.31 24.53 -11.72
C SER A 256 -24.34 24.56 -12.84
N VAL A 257 -23.91 24.19 -14.05
CA VAL A 257 -24.77 24.01 -15.22
C VAL A 257 -24.54 22.62 -15.76
N ILE A 258 -25.63 21.85 -15.85
CA ILE A 258 -25.65 20.52 -16.48
C ILE A 258 -26.36 20.67 -17.82
N THR A 259 -25.64 20.43 -18.90
CA THR A 259 -26.19 20.38 -20.25
C THR A 259 -26.33 18.92 -20.64
N VAL A 260 -27.52 18.51 -21.08
CA VAL A 260 -27.77 17.15 -21.58
C VAL A 260 -28.03 17.25 -23.08
N ASP A 261 -27.22 16.54 -23.87
CA ASP A 261 -27.39 16.43 -25.31
C ASP A 261 -27.50 14.95 -25.68
N ARG A 262 -28.72 14.53 -26.03
CA ARG A 262 -29.00 13.13 -26.41
C ARG A 262 -28.56 12.80 -27.84
N ASN A 263 -28.24 13.81 -28.64
CA ASN A 263 -27.86 13.67 -30.05
C ASN A 263 -26.35 13.82 -30.29
N ALA A 264 -25.56 14.03 -29.23
CA ALA A 264 -24.13 14.21 -29.33
C ALA A 264 -23.45 13.00 -30.02
N PRO A 265 -22.59 13.24 -31.03
CA PRO A 265 -21.92 12.16 -31.75
C PRO A 265 -21.01 11.38 -30.80
N LYS A 266 -20.97 10.06 -30.99
CA LYS A 266 -20.08 9.14 -30.27
C LYS A 266 -18.64 9.60 -30.56
N ALA A 267 -18.00 10.29 -29.61
CA ALA A 267 -16.61 10.70 -29.78
C ALA A 267 -15.78 9.45 -30.12
N ALA A 268 -15.03 9.51 -31.21
CA ALA A 268 -14.19 8.41 -31.68
C ALA A 268 -13.27 8.00 -30.54
N SER A 269 -13.51 6.79 -30.03
CA SER A 269 -12.71 6.14 -29.01
C SER A 269 -11.38 5.79 -29.61
#